data_AF-A0A7G4RD75-F1
#
_entry.id   AF-A0A7G4RD75-F1
#
_cell.length_a   1.000
_cell.length_b   1.000
_cell.length_c   1.000
_cell.angle_alpha   90.00
_cell.angle_beta   90.00
_cell.angle_gamma   90.00
#
_symmetry.space_group_name_H-M   'P 1'
#
loop_
_entity.id
_entity.type
_entity.pdbx_description
1 polymer ?
#
loop_
_entity_poly.entity_id
_entity_poly.type
_entity_poly.pdbx_seq_one_letter_code
_entity_poly.pdbx_strand_id
1 'polypeptide(L)'
;MYSPCEYVAPSLDKTKDNKYKKFVREITENYNSRSFAEKLEKFFAASTERNPPRVASLPDLLKTNFIVGETHHDRAPKNFLIENMRILKAAGYTTLFLEHLYYDDQQELDEYDPDWFCNSEKYQRTEARIERLNDDFSYPLEVRAAHDESCHCRQCTYLEKNHFLQLVKAAKRCGIRVVGIDTEYTYSEQYNERHKEYAYGGPTTVNKDSFRERSMNYTAAKIIEKETQEHTGKWFALMGEYHCYSSEEFSGVPQLTGATTALVSTDKKLDKIKVQFDGVASSEESIEFGSNLTRIVKVPYGVNIQTPLFKSIPAIKSPVVQTMDSRKEEEKEQLRREFPRRCAAQIKRLDSLSKIFNNPHAREKKRILESAQKILNNENLSVSDRFTAFHTFINDNRAILTRPHSTIPKDVMKGLLVFVVSTLLVVPGILLGMRFFSSHRSTTIEEEIVKPLNDLTL
;
A
#
# COMPACT_ATOMS: atom_id res chain seq x y z
N MET A 1 18.11 -23.28 14.99
CA MET A 1 17.08 -23.20 16.06
C MET A 1 16.08 -22.16 15.58
N TYR A 2 14.96 -22.59 14.99
CA TYR A 2 13.92 -21.69 14.50
C TYR A 2 13.23 -21.10 15.73
N SER A 3 13.42 -19.81 16.02
CA SER A 3 12.75 -19.14 17.13
C SER A 3 11.33 -18.78 16.68
N PRO A 4 10.27 -19.43 17.17
CA PRO A 4 8.91 -19.24 16.66
C PRO A 4 8.26 -17.91 17.08
N CYS A 5 8.96 -17.06 17.83
CA CYS A 5 8.35 -16.00 18.63
C CYS A 5 8.40 -14.59 18.01
N GLU A 6 8.97 -14.39 16.83
CA GLU A 6 9.16 -13.02 16.28
C GLU A 6 8.32 -12.70 15.03
N TYR A 7 7.55 -13.67 14.53
CA TYR A 7 6.65 -13.45 13.40
C TYR A 7 5.47 -12.56 13.83
N VAL A 8 5.65 -11.26 13.56
CA VAL A 8 4.72 -10.16 13.81
C VAL A 8 4.31 -10.06 15.29
N ALA A 9 5.12 -9.33 16.07
CA ALA A 9 4.69 -8.84 17.38
C ALA A 9 3.26 -8.26 17.26
N PRO A 10 2.26 -8.83 17.94
CA PRO A 10 0.89 -8.34 17.89
C PRO A 10 0.83 -6.88 18.32
N SER A 11 -0.19 -6.13 17.88
CA SER A 11 -0.36 -4.74 18.31
C SER A 11 -0.16 -4.60 19.82
N LEU A 12 0.72 -3.66 20.20
CA LEU A 12 1.06 -3.34 21.59
C LEU A 12 -0.17 -2.88 22.40
N ASP A 13 -1.24 -2.46 21.73
CA ASP A 13 -2.50 -2.11 22.37
C ASP A 13 -3.41 -3.36 22.46
N LYS A 14 -2.92 -4.39 23.18
CA LYS A 14 -3.71 -5.57 23.57
C LYS A 14 -4.94 -5.20 24.44
N THR A 15 -5.01 -3.96 24.93
CA THR A 15 -6.01 -3.51 25.91
C THR A 15 -7.18 -2.75 25.28
N LYS A 16 -7.05 -2.20 24.06
CA LYS A 16 -8.20 -1.66 23.32
C LYS A 16 -8.90 -2.72 22.50
N ASP A 17 -10.05 -3.13 23.01
CA ASP A 17 -11.03 -3.89 22.25
C ASP A 17 -11.57 -3.02 21.10
N ASN A 18 -11.71 -3.60 19.91
CA ASN A 18 -12.23 -2.92 18.73
C ASN A 18 -13.15 -3.86 17.94
N LYS A 19 -13.87 -3.32 16.94
CA LYS A 19 -14.83 -4.11 16.15
C LYS A 19 -14.19 -5.31 15.43
N TYR A 20 -12.92 -5.20 15.05
CA TYR A 20 -12.19 -6.24 14.33
C TYR A 20 -11.81 -7.39 15.26
N LYS A 21 -11.21 -7.10 16.43
CA LYS A 21 -10.91 -8.09 17.47
C LYS A 21 -12.17 -8.79 17.98
N LYS A 22 -13.27 -8.05 18.14
CA LYS A 22 -14.57 -8.65 18.50
C LYS A 22 -15.04 -9.65 17.44
N PHE A 23 -14.99 -9.27 16.17
CA PHE A 23 -15.35 -10.18 15.07
C PHE A 23 -14.44 -11.41 15.02
N VAL A 24 -13.12 -11.23 15.18
CA VAL A 24 -12.17 -12.35 15.24
C VAL A 24 -12.55 -13.31 16.35
N ARG A 25 -12.81 -12.82 17.57
CA ARG A 25 -13.27 -13.66 18.69
C ARG A 25 -14.56 -14.41 18.38
N GLU A 26 -15.52 -13.78 17.73
CA GLU A 26 -16.78 -14.43 17.35
C GLU A 26 -16.56 -15.57 16.34
N ILE A 27 -15.72 -15.36 15.32
CA ILE A 27 -15.47 -16.40 14.32
C ILE A 27 -14.55 -17.51 14.86
N THR A 28 -13.66 -17.22 15.82
CA THR A 28 -12.71 -18.19 16.44
C THR A 28 -13.18 -18.79 17.76
N GLU A 29 -14.47 -18.70 18.11
CA GLU A 29 -15.04 -19.25 19.36
C GLU A 29 -14.34 -18.75 20.62
N ASN A 30 -14.07 -17.44 20.68
CA ASN A 30 -13.33 -16.77 21.75
C ASN A 30 -11.97 -17.41 22.03
N TYR A 31 -11.28 -17.83 20.97
CA TYR A 31 -9.95 -18.44 21.03
C TYR A 31 -9.93 -19.80 21.76
N ASN A 32 -11.08 -20.47 21.91
CA ASN A 32 -11.14 -21.81 22.47
C ASN A 32 -10.80 -22.84 21.38
N SER A 33 -9.60 -23.43 21.49
CA SER A 33 -9.07 -24.35 20.48
C SER A 33 -9.95 -25.57 20.22
N ARG A 34 -10.62 -26.11 21.25
CA ARG A 34 -11.47 -27.30 21.08
C ARG A 34 -12.75 -26.98 20.33
N SER A 35 -13.48 -25.96 20.77
CA SER A 35 -14.74 -25.56 20.12
C SER A 35 -14.48 -25.00 18.73
N PHE A 36 -13.36 -24.30 18.52
CA PHE A 36 -12.99 -23.82 17.20
C PHE A 36 -12.66 -24.96 16.24
N ALA A 37 -11.89 -25.97 16.67
CA ALA A 37 -11.64 -27.16 15.85
C ALA A 37 -12.95 -27.87 15.45
N GLU A 38 -13.88 -28.08 16.40
CA GLU A 38 -15.20 -28.66 16.10
C GLU A 38 -16.03 -27.82 15.11
N LYS A 39 -15.88 -26.49 15.16
CA LYS A 39 -16.52 -25.58 14.21
C LYS A 39 -15.91 -25.71 12.81
N LEU A 40 -14.59 -25.83 12.70
CA LEU A 40 -13.91 -26.07 11.43
C LEU A 40 -14.35 -27.40 10.81
N GLU A 41 -14.48 -28.47 11.60
CA GLU A 41 -15.02 -29.76 11.14
C GLU A 41 -16.40 -29.61 10.51
N LYS A 42 -17.33 -28.99 11.24
CA LYS A 42 -18.69 -28.79 10.74
C LYS A 42 -18.73 -27.89 9.51
N PHE A 43 -17.88 -26.86 9.46
CA PHE A 43 -17.82 -25.94 8.34
C PHE A 43 -17.37 -26.65 7.05
N PHE A 44 -16.25 -27.36 7.08
CA PHE A 44 -15.72 -28.02 5.88
C PHE A 44 -16.54 -29.25 5.47
N ALA A 45 -17.18 -29.94 6.43
CA ALA A 45 -18.12 -31.01 6.10
C ALA A 45 -19.39 -30.50 5.38
N ALA A 46 -19.78 -29.24 5.61
CA ALA A 46 -20.97 -28.62 5.03
C ALA A 46 -20.67 -27.65 3.87
N SER A 47 -19.40 -27.32 3.61
CA SER A 47 -19.03 -26.31 2.63
C SER A 47 -19.28 -26.81 1.21
N THR A 48 -20.13 -26.10 0.47
CA THR A 48 -20.24 -26.27 -0.98
C THR A 48 -19.15 -25.45 -1.67
N GLU A 49 -18.24 -26.12 -2.36
CA GLU A 49 -17.21 -25.46 -3.16
C GLU A 49 -17.84 -24.62 -4.27
N ARG A 50 -17.37 -23.37 -4.41
CA ARG A 50 -17.73 -22.51 -5.53
C ARG A 50 -16.77 -22.81 -6.68
N ASN A 51 -17.31 -22.94 -7.88
CA ASN A 51 -16.47 -23.06 -9.08
C ASN A 51 -16.01 -21.66 -9.50
N PRO A 52 -14.72 -21.33 -9.38
CA PRO A 52 -14.22 -20.05 -9.83
C PRO A 52 -14.42 -19.91 -11.35
N PRO A 53 -14.72 -18.69 -11.84
CA PRO A 53 -14.82 -18.42 -13.27
C PRO A 53 -13.48 -18.69 -13.96
N ARG A 54 -13.56 -19.33 -15.15
CA ARG A 54 -12.40 -19.64 -15.98
C ARG A 54 -11.75 -18.37 -16.50
N VAL A 55 -10.43 -18.28 -16.40
CA VAL A 55 -9.63 -17.16 -16.87
C VAL A 55 -8.55 -17.69 -17.79
N ALA A 56 -8.56 -17.27 -19.06
CA ALA A 56 -7.62 -17.76 -20.07
C ALA A 56 -6.44 -16.79 -20.30
N SER A 57 -6.52 -15.58 -19.76
CA SER A 57 -5.54 -14.52 -20.01
C SER A 57 -5.47 -13.48 -18.88
N LEU A 58 -4.38 -12.70 -18.83
CA LEU A 58 -4.22 -11.60 -17.87
C LEU A 58 -5.40 -10.59 -17.89
N PRO A 59 -5.91 -10.14 -19.05
CA PRO A 59 -7.10 -9.29 -19.07
C PRO A 59 -8.36 -9.94 -18.50
N ASP A 60 -8.49 -11.27 -18.56
CA ASP A 60 -9.64 -11.97 -18.01
C ASP A 60 -9.67 -11.91 -16.47
N LEU A 61 -8.51 -11.75 -15.80
CA LEU A 61 -8.49 -11.52 -14.35
C LEU A 61 -9.33 -10.32 -13.95
N LEU A 62 -9.31 -9.25 -14.75
CA LEU A 62 -10.05 -8.01 -14.43
C LEU A 62 -11.57 -8.20 -14.42
N LYS A 63 -12.07 -9.33 -14.91
CA LYS A 63 -13.51 -9.64 -14.96
C LYS A 63 -13.99 -10.25 -13.64
N THR A 64 -13.09 -10.68 -12.75
CA THR A 64 -13.42 -11.49 -11.58
C THR A 64 -12.72 -10.94 -10.33
N ASN A 65 -13.13 -11.37 -9.15
CA ASN A 65 -12.25 -11.24 -7.98
C ASN A 65 -11.16 -12.31 -8.10
N PHE A 66 -9.93 -11.97 -7.74
CA PHE A 66 -8.81 -12.89 -7.94
C PHE A 66 -7.82 -12.91 -6.78
N ILE A 67 -7.11 -14.02 -6.65
CA ILE A 67 -6.10 -14.25 -5.64
C ILE A 67 -4.78 -14.47 -6.35
N VAL A 68 -3.75 -13.73 -5.96
CA VAL A 68 -2.37 -14.02 -6.34
C VAL A 68 -1.78 -14.96 -5.30
N GLY A 69 -1.50 -16.19 -5.71
CA GLY A 69 -0.78 -17.16 -4.89
C GLY A 69 0.73 -16.93 -4.98
N GLU A 70 1.41 -16.96 -3.85
CA GLU A 70 2.86 -16.73 -3.75
C GLU A 70 3.60 -17.78 -2.92
N THR A 71 4.88 -17.93 -3.20
CA THR A 71 5.85 -18.37 -2.20
C THR A 71 6.37 -17.11 -1.48
N HIS A 72 6.37 -17.09 -0.14
CA HIS A 72 6.51 -15.85 0.64
C HIS A 72 7.79 -15.03 0.40
N HIS A 73 8.89 -15.71 0.07
CA HIS A 73 10.17 -15.06 -0.23
C HIS A 73 10.24 -14.46 -1.64
N ASP A 74 9.32 -14.86 -2.53
CA ASP A 74 9.34 -14.44 -3.93
C ASP A 74 8.86 -12.98 -4.08
N ARG A 75 9.61 -12.17 -4.83
CA ARG A 75 9.29 -10.76 -5.08
C ARG A 75 8.40 -10.57 -6.30
N ALA A 76 8.31 -11.55 -7.19
CA ALA A 76 7.54 -11.44 -8.42
C ALA A 76 6.04 -11.19 -8.20
N PRO A 77 5.35 -11.86 -7.25
CA PRO A 77 3.93 -11.61 -6.94
C PRO A 77 3.66 -10.17 -6.51
N LYS A 78 4.48 -9.65 -5.60
CA LYS A 78 4.37 -8.27 -5.10
C LYS A 78 4.61 -7.28 -6.25
N ASN A 79 5.66 -7.51 -7.04
CA ASN A 79 6.00 -6.67 -8.18
C ASN A 79 4.88 -6.64 -9.22
N PHE A 80 4.31 -7.81 -9.54
CA PHE A 80 3.16 -7.95 -10.43
C PHE A 80 1.98 -7.09 -9.98
N LEU A 81 1.64 -7.14 -8.69
CA LEU A 81 0.55 -6.32 -8.15
C LEU A 81 0.88 -4.82 -8.13
N ILE A 82 2.12 -4.44 -7.76
CA ILE A 82 2.57 -3.03 -7.72
C ILE A 82 2.48 -2.39 -9.10
N GLU A 83 3.03 -3.02 -10.14
CA GLU A 83 3.02 -2.50 -11.51
C GLU A 83 1.60 -2.39 -12.08
N ASN A 84 0.68 -3.26 -11.64
CA ASN A 84 -0.70 -3.28 -12.11
C ASN A 84 -1.68 -2.49 -11.24
N MET A 85 -1.23 -1.89 -10.13
CA MET A 85 -2.11 -1.29 -9.12
C MET A 85 -3.05 -0.21 -9.69
N ARG A 86 -2.51 0.65 -10.57
CA ARG A 86 -3.30 1.71 -11.24
C ARG A 86 -4.35 1.12 -12.19
N ILE A 87 -4.02 0.05 -12.91
CA ILE A 87 -4.94 -0.67 -13.79
C ILE A 87 -6.06 -1.33 -12.97
N LEU A 88 -5.70 -1.98 -11.86
CA LEU A 88 -6.65 -2.58 -10.93
C LEU A 88 -7.62 -1.52 -10.39
N LYS A 89 -7.12 -0.37 -9.93
CA LYS A 89 -8.00 0.72 -9.49
C LYS A 89 -8.96 1.17 -10.59
N ALA A 90 -8.46 1.38 -11.81
CA ALA A 90 -9.29 1.77 -12.95
C ALA A 90 -10.33 0.71 -13.36
N ALA A 91 -10.05 -0.58 -13.10
CA ALA A 91 -10.96 -1.69 -13.36
C ALA A 91 -12.02 -1.91 -12.25
N GLY A 92 -12.05 -1.05 -11.24
CA GLY A 92 -13.03 -1.06 -10.16
C GLY A 92 -12.62 -1.86 -8.93
N TYR A 93 -11.33 -2.20 -8.78
CA TYR A 93 -10.84 -2.83 -7.56
C TYR A 93 -10.70 -1.79 -6.44
N THR A 94 -11.27 -2.11 -5.29
CA THR A 94 -11.33 -1.22 -4.11
C THR A 94 -10.58 -1.77 -2.92
N THR A 95 -10.34 -3.09 -2.89
CA THR A 95 -9.78 -3.79 -1.72
C THR A 95 -8.68 -4.77 -2.14
N LEU A 96 -7.53 -4.69 -1.47
CA LEU A 96 -6.47 -5.70 -1.46
C LEU A 96 -6.53 -6.45 -0.13
N PHE A 97 -6.76 -7.76 -0.17
CA PHE A 97 -6.63 -8.64 0.98
C PHE A 97 -5.21 -9.21 1.06
N LEU A 98 -4.61 -9.25 2.25
CA LEU A 98 -3.20 -9.65 2.42
C LEU A 98 -3.05 -10.60 3.61
N GLU A 99 -2.60 -11.83 3.35
CA GLU A 99 -2.41 -12.86 4.40
C GLU A 99 -1.49 -12.38 5.52
N HIS A 100 -0.38 -11.74 5.15
CA HIS A 100 0.70 -11.38 6.07
C HIS A 100 0.38 -10.27 7.06
N LEU A 101 -0.87 -9.80 7.10
CA LEU A 101 -1.35 -8.80 8.03
C LEU A 101 -2.50 -9.38 8.86
N TYR A 102 -2.48 -9.12 10.16
CA TYR A 102 -3.55 -9.53 11.05
C TYR A 102 -4.76 -8.60 10.94
N TYR A 103 -5.93 -9.21 10.81
CA TYR A 103 -7.20 -8.49 10.84
C TYR A 103 -7.49 -7.88 12.22
N ASP A 104 -6.93 -8.45 13.30
CA ASP A 104 -6.97 -7.87 14.64
C ASP A 104 -6.46 -6.41 14.69
N ASP A 105 -5.50 -6.09 13.81
CA ASP A 105 -4.82 -4.81 13.70
C ASP A 105 -5.42 -3.91 12.59
N GLN A 106 -6.55 -4.30 12.02
CA GLN A 106 -7.14 -3.64 10.84
C GLN A 106 -7.44 -2.16 11.07
N GLN A 107 -7.81 -1.76 12.30
CA GLN A 107 -8.05 -0.34 12.61
C GLN A 107 -6.79 0.52 12.40
N GLU A 108 -5.63 0.04 12.85
CA GLU A 108 -4.36 0.75 12.65
C GLU A 108 -4.01 0.82 11.16
N LEU A 109 -4.28 -0.26 10.42
CA LEU A 109 -4.04 -0.33 8.99
C LEU A 109 -4.98 0.60 8.21
N ASP A 110 -6.24 0.72 8.60
CA ASP A 110 -7.21 1.63 7.98
C ASP A 110 -6.78 3.09 8.18
N GLU A 111 -6.31 3.44 9.37
CA GLU A 111 -5.85 4.79 9.75
C GLU A 111 -4.46 5.14 9.19
N TYR A 112 -3.70 4.16 8.70
CA TYR A 112 -2.38 4.37 8.11
C TYR A 112 -2.47 5.04 6.73
N ASP A 113 -1.77 6.17 6.59
CA ASP A 113 -1.60 6.95 5.37
C ASP A 113 -0.09 7.06 5.05
N PRO A 114 0.38 6.48 3.92
CA PRO A 114 1.80 6.44 3.57
C PRO A 114 2.39 7.79 3.14
N ASP A 115 1.56 8.79 2.84
CA ASP A 115 2.01 10.11 2.40
C ASP A 115 1.87 11.18 3.50
N TRP A 116 1.42 10.79 4.69
CA TRP A 116 1.32 11.68 5.83
C TRP A 116 2.69 11.92 6.49
N PHE A 117 3.29 13.07 6.17
CA PHE A 117 4.66 13.44 6.58
C PHE A 117 4.84 13.81 8.06
N CYS A 118 3.77 13.99 8.84
CA CYS A 118 3.97 14.11 10.28
C CYS A 118 4.30 12.71 10.80
N ASN A 119 5.57 12.52 11.17
CA ASN A 119 6.16 11.37 11.86
C ASN A 119 5.40 11.02 13.15
N SER A 120 4.15 10.59 13.02
CA SER A 120 3.45 9.98 14.12
C SER A 120 4.19 8.68 14.38
N GLU A 121 4.69 8.53 15.60
CA GLU A 121 5.35 7.32 16.06
C GLU A 121 4.52 6.06 15.72
N LYS A 122 3.19 6.22 15.69
CA LYS A 122 2.22 5.23 15.22
C LYS A 122 2.49 4.73 13.79
N TYR A 123 2.62 5.62 12.80
CA TYR A 123 2.84 5.21 11.41
C TYR A 123 4.21 4.57 11.21
N GLN A 124 5.25 5.08 11.87
CA GLN A 124 6.57 4.45 11.84
C GLN A 124 6.54 3.02 12.39
N ARG A 125 5.77 2.77 13.45
CA ARG A 125 5.58 1.42 13.99
C ARG A 125 4.84 0.50 13.02
N THR A 126 3.79 1.00 12.35
CA THR A 126 3.08 0.24 11.31
C THR A 126 4.02 -0.12 10.16
N GLU A 127 4.81 0.83 9.66
CA GLU A 127 5.80 0.58 8.61
C GLU A 127 6.84 -0.44 9.05
N ALA A 128 7.44 -0.27 10.24
CA ALA A 128 8.42 -1.21 10.79
C ALA A 128 7.85 -2.63 10.93
N ARG A 129 6.56 -2.78 11.30
CA ARG A 129 5.90 -4.09 11.37
C ARG A 129 5.79 -4.76 10.00
N ILE A 130 5.40 -4.00 8.98
CA ILE A 130 5.27 -4.51 7.61
C ILE A 130 6.67 -4.73 6.99
N GLU A 131 7.67 -3.96 7.39
CA GLU A 131 9.06 -4.13 6.96
C GLU A 131 9.67 -5.43 7.47
N ARG A 132 9.41 -5.79 8.73
CA ARG A 132 9.89 -7.06 9.31
C ARG A 132 9.46 -8.29 8.52
N LEU A 133 8.29 -8.27 7.87
CA LEU A 133 7.87 -9.35 6.97
C LEU A 133 8.92 -9.65 5.90
N ASN A 134 9.67 -8.64 5.45
CA ASN A 134 10.68 -8.81 4.41
C ASN A 134 11.95 -9.49 4.93
N ASP A 135 12.26 -9.28 6.22
CA ASP A 135 13.37 -9.93 6.90
C ASP A 135 13.00 -11.38 7.25
N ASP A 136 11.79 -11.58 7.75
CA ASP A 136 11.25 -12.88 8.17
C ASP A 136 11.11 -13.87 7.01
N PHE A 137 10.75 -13.37 5.83
CA PHE A 137 10.67 -14.17 4.60
C PHE A 137 11.92 -14.04 3.72
N SER A 138 13.06 -13.65 4.28
CA SER A 138 14.33 -13.53 3.55
C SER A 138 14.77 -14.86 2.94
N TYR A 139 15.35 -14.77 1.75
CA TYR A 139 16.04 -15.89 1.11
C TYR A 139 17.20 -16.45 1.95
N PRO A 140 17.50 -17.75 1.84
CA PRO A 140 18.84 -18.25 2.07
C PRO A 140 19.83 -17.45 1.21
N LEU A 141 21.01 -17.14 1.75
CA LEU A 141 22.06 -16.35 1.08
C LEU A 141 22.34 -16.77 -0.38
N GLU A 142 22.09 -18.04 -0.70
CA GLU A 142 22.25 -18.67 -2.01
C GLU A 142 21.40 -18.04 -3.13
N VAL A 143 20.19 -17.55 -2.85
CA VAL A 143 19.35 -16.94 -3.91
C VAL A 143 19.71 -15.46 -4.16
N ARG A 144 20.20 -14.75 -3.14
CA ARG A 144 20.85 -13.44 -3.36
C ARG A 144 22.07 -13.61 -4.26
N ALA A 145 22.90 -14.62 -4.00
CA ALA A 145 24.03 -14.95 -4.86
C ALA A 145 23.59 -15.32 -6.29
N ALA A 146 22.50 -16.09 -6.44
CA ALA A 146 21.98 -16.46 -7.76
C ALA A 146 21.54 -15.24 -8.58
N HIS A 147 20.81 -14.27 -7.99
CA HIS A 147 20.45 -13.02 -8.68
C HIS A 147 21.68 -12.20 -9.05
N ASP A 148 22.67 -12.09 -8.16
CA ASP A 148 23.89 -11.32 -8.43
C ASP A 148 24.78 -11.99 -9.50
N GLU A 149 24.72 -13.32 -9.62
CA GLU A 149 25.38 -14.11 -10.66
C GLU A 149 24.63 -14.07 -12.02
N SER A 150 23.29 -14.10 -12.01
CA SER A 150 22.46 -14.15 -13.21
C SER A 150 22.06 -12.78 -13.75
N CYS A 151 22.00 -11.75 -12.91
CA CYS A 151 21.63 -10.41 -13.34
C CYS A 151 22.85 -9.60 -13.78
N HIS A 152 23.02 -9.47 -15.09
CA HIS A 152 24.05 -8.62 -15.71
C HIS A 152 23.84 -7.10 -15.49
N CYS A 153 22.87 -6.75 -14.66
CA CYS A 153 22.36 -5.42 -14.41
C CYS A 153 23.06 -4.81 -13.18
N ARG A 154 24.21 -4.16 -13.35
CA ARG A 154 24.96 -3.55 -12.21
C ARG A 154 24.21 -2.41 -11.45
N GLN A 155 22.92 -2.22 -11.68
CA GLN A 155 22.05 -1.15 -11.15
C GLN A 155 20.64 -1.63 -10.77
N CYS A 156 20.37 -2.93 -10.71
CA CYS A 156 19.04 -3.44 -10.41
C CYS A 156 18.68 -3.33 -8.94
N THR A 157 17.60 -2.62 -8.64
CA THR A 157 17.03 -2.48 -7.30
C THR A 157 15.88 -3.49 -7.07
N TYR A 158 15.80 -4.59 -7.82
CA TYR A 158 14.69 -5.56 -7.72
C TYR A 158 14.60 -6.19 -6.33
N LEU A 159 15.75 -6.57 -5.75
CA LEU A 159 15.85 -7.10 -4.39
C LEU A 159 15.60 -6.05 -3.31
N GLU A 160 15.90 -4.78 -3.60
CA GLU A 160 15.70 -3.64 -2.69
C GLU A 160 14.25 -3.11 -2.70
N LYS A 161 13.45 -3.45 -3.72
CA LYS A 161 12.07 -3.00 -3.91
C LYS A 161 11.10 -4.18 -3.93
N ASN A 162 9.82 -3.91 -4.18
CA ASN A 162 8.79 -4.94 -4.43
C ASN A 162 8.56 -5.89 -3.26
N HIS A 163 8.52 -5.32 -2.07
CA HIS A 163 8.35 -6.01 -0.80
C HIS A 163 7.00 -5.62 -0.17
N PHE A 164 6.61 -6.22 0.95
CA PHE A 164 5.26 -6.07 1.49
C PHE A 164 4.90 -4.60 1.78
N LEU A 165 5.83 -3.82 2.34
CA LEU A 165 5.57 -2.40 2.60
C LEU A 165 5.34 -1.62 1.31
N GLN A 166 6.13 -1.87 0.25
CA GLN A 166 5.92 -1.19 -1.04
C GLN A 166 4.58 -1.56 -1.66
N LEU A 167 4.15 -2.82 -1.53
CA LEU A 167 2.83 -3.25 -1.99
C LEU A 167 1.70 -2.51 -1.24
N VAL A 168 1.79 -2.42 0.09
CA VAL A 168 0.82 -1.69 0.91
C VAL A 168 0.79 -0.21 0.55
N LYS A 169 1.96 0.44 0.43
CA LYS A 169 2.09 1.84 0.01
C LYS A 169 1.49 2.07 -1.39
N ALA A 170 1.79 1.20 -2.35
CA ALA A 170 1.26 1.30 -3.71
C ALA A 170 -0.27 1.20 -3.76
N ALA A 171 -0.85 0.24 -3.02
CA ALA A 171 -2.31 0.08 -2.92
C ALA A 171 -2.97 1.32 -2.30
N LYS A 172 -2.47 1.76 -1.13
CA LYS A 172 -2.98 2.93 -0.41
C LYS A 172 -2.92 4.20 -1.26
N ARG A 173 -1.79 4.45 -1.95
CA ARG A 173 -1.63 5.59 -2.88
C ARG A 173 -2.58 5.55 -4.07
N CYS A 174 -3.00 4.37 -4.51
CA CYS A 174 -4.02 4.22 -5.55
C CYS A 174 -5.46 4.29 -4.99
N GLY A 175 -5.63 4.54 -3.69
CA GLY A 175 -6.95 4.53 -3.05
C GLY A 175 -7.57 3.14 -3.02
N ILE A 176 -6.76 2.08 -2.94
CA ILE A 176 -7.18 0.71 -2.68
C ILE A 176 -6.98 0.45 -1.18
N ARG A 177 -8.04 0.06 -0.49
CA ARG A 177 -7.99 -0.31 0.93
C ARG A 177 -7.22 -1.62 1.08
N VAL A 178 -6.36 -1.70 2.08
CA VAL A 178 -5.60 -2.92 2.39
C VAL A 178 -6.23 -3.56 3.62
N VAL A 179 -6.52 -4.86 3.55
CA VAL A 179 -7.19 -5.60 4.62
C VAL A 179 -6.41 -6.87 4.96
N GLY A 180 -6.08 -7.05 6.24
CA GLY A 180 -5.48 -8.30 6.73
C GLY A 180 -6.47 -9.46 6.73
N ILE A 181 -6.04 -10.68 6.43
CA ILE A 181 -6.93 -11.86 6.39
C ILE A 181 -6.47 -13.02 7.27
N ASP A 182 -5.30 -12.92 7.89
CA ASP A 182 -4.91 -13.82 8.99
C ASP A 182 -5.27 -13.18 10.35
N THR A 183 -5.11 -13.93 11.43
CA THR A 183 -5.38 -13.46 12.80
C THR A 183 -4.24 -13.86 13.73
N GLU A 184 -4.03 -13.09 14.80
CA GLU A 184 -3.02 -13.44 15.83
C GLU A 184 -3.26 -14.87 16.34
N TYR A 185 -4.53 -15.23 16.51
CA TYR A 185 -4.91 -16.54 17.02
C TYR A 185 -4.60 -17.69 16.05
N THR A 186 -5.11 -17.64 14.81
CA THR A 186 -4.89 -18.72 13.82
C THR A 186 -3.42 -18.88 13.48
N TYR A 187 -2.67 -17.77 13.44
CA TYR A 187 -1.24 -17.82 13.24
C TYR A 187 -0.48 -18.40 14.44
N SER A 188 -0.84 -18.03 15.68
CA SER A 188 -0.15 -18.54 16.87
C SER A 188 -0.45 -20.02 17.17
N GLU A 189 -1.70 -20.46 17.00
CA GLU A 189 -2.11 -21.85 17.27
C GLU A 189 -1.42 -22.87 16.37
N GLN A 190 -0.97 -22.49 15.17
CA GLN A 190 -0.19 -23.39 14.33
C GLN A 190 1.13 -23.85 15.00
N TYR A 191 1.61 -23.13 16.02
CA TYR A 191 2.81 -23.47 16.79
C TYR A 191 2.52 -24.29 18.05
N ASN A 192 1.26 -24.63 18.32
CA ASN A 192 0.86 -25.44 19.44
C ASN A 192 1.41 -26.88 19.31
N GLU A 193 1.80 -27.52 20.42
CA GLU A 193 2.28 -28.91 20.47
C GLU A 193 1.31 -29.92 19.86
N ARG A 194 0.01 -29.59 19.87
CA ARG A 194 -1.05 -30.38 19.21
C ARG A 194 -0.90 -30.42 17.70
N HIS A 195 -0.49 -29.30 17.09
CA HIS A 195 -0.46 -29.11 15.65
C HIS A 195 0.96 -29.23 15.08
N LYS A 196 2.01 -28.97 15.86
CA LYS A 196 3.41 -29.09 15.42
C LYS A 196 4.06 -30.41 15.75
N GLU A 197 4.93 -30.85 14.88
CA GLU A 197 5.96 -31.83 15.21
C GLU A 197 7.05 -31.20 16.09
N TYR A 198 7.52 -31.97 17.07
CA TYR A 198 8.58 -31.57 17.98
C TYR A 198 9.72 -32.57 17.84
N ALA A 199 10.91 -32.07 17.53
CA ALA A 199 12.12 -32.86 17.43
C ALA A 199 13.24 -32.20 18.25
N TYR A 200 14.05 -33.02 18.92
CA TYR A 200 15.19 -32.56 19.72
C TYR A 200 14.86 -31.48 20.77
N GLY A 201 13.66 -31.53 21.36
CA GLY A 201 13.23 -30.61 22.42
C GLY A 201 12.73 -29.24 21.93
N GLY A 202 12.46 -29.08 20.64
CA GLY A 202 11.85 -27.85 20.09
C GLY A 202 10.86 -28.12 18.95
N PRO A 203 10.01 -27.15 18.62
CA PRO A 203 9.07 -27.25 17.50
C PRO A 203 9.83 -27.29 16.17
N THR A 204 9.39 -28.14 15.25
CA THR A 204 9.90 -28.18 13.87
C THR A 204 9.11 -27.19 12.98
N THR A 205 9.48 -27.12 11.70
CA THR A 205 8.72 -26.40 10.67
C THR A 205 7.55 -27.22 10.11
N VAL A 206 7.28 -28.41 10.67
CA VAL A 206 6.32 -29.37 10.15
C VAL A 206 5.09 -29.40 11.04
N ASN A 207 3.92 -29.23 10.41
CA ASN A 207 2.63 -29.42 11.07
C ASN A 207 2.21 -30.89 10.90
N LYS A 208 1.66 -31.48 11.96
CA LYS A 208 1.14 -32.86 12.00
C LYS A 208 -0.23 -33.00 11.34
N ASP A 209 -0.95 -31.89 11.18
CA ASP A 209 -2.32 -31.85 10.69
C ASP A 209 -2.54 -30.62 9.78
N SER A 210 -3.77 -30.49 9.27
CA SER A 210 -4.21 -29.41 8.39
C SER A 210 -4.82 -28.21 9.14
N PHE A 211 -4.54 -28.07 10.44
CA PHE A 211 -5.19 -27.02 11.23
C PHE A 211 -4.88 -25.62 10.70
N ARG A 212 -3.65 -25.35 10.26
CA ARG A 212 -3.27 -24.01 9.76
C ARG A 212 -4.01 -23.65 8.47
N GLU A 213 -4.14 -24.59 7.55
CA GLU A 213 -4.87 -24.42 6.29
C GLU A 213 -6.35 -24.23 6.57
N ARG A 214 -6.94 -25.08 7.41
CA ARG A 214 -8.36 -25.03 7.75
C ARG A 214 -8.75 -23.75 8.49
N SER A 215 -7.99 -23.42 9.53
CA SER A 215 -8.27 -22.27 10.38
C SER A 215 -8.14 -20.96 9.62
N MET A 216 -7.05 -20.77 8.87
CA MET A 216 -6.84 -19.55 8.09
C MET A 216 -7.79 -19.47 6.89
N ASN A 217 -8.00 -20.55 6.13
CA ASN A 217 -8.93 -20.49 4.99
C ASN A 217 -10.34 -20.11 5.44
N TYR A 218 -10.78 -20.66 6.57
CA TYR A 218 -12.04 -20.31 7.19
C TYR A 218 -12.09 -18.84 7.62
N THR A 219 -11.10 -18.36 8.39
CA THR A 219 -11.10 -16.97 8.88
C THR A 219 -10.98 -15.97 7.74
N ALA A 220 -10.09 -16.21 6.78
CA ALA A 220 -9.94 -15.39 5.58
C ALA A 220 -11.24 -15.30 4.78
N ALA A 221 -11.93 -16.43 4.55
CA ALA A 221 -13.22 -16.43 3.86
C ALA A 221 -14.28 -15.61 4.61
N LYS A 222 -14.33 -15.71 5.95
CA LYS A 222 -15.26 -14.94 6.79
C LYS A 222 -14.94 -13.44 6.81
N ILE A 223 -13.67 -13.09 6.84
CA ILE A 223 -13.19 -11.70 6.76
C ILE A 223 -13.54 -11.11 5.40
N ILE A 224 -13.22 -11.81 4.31
CA ILE A 224 -13.54 -11.37 2.94
C ILE A 224 -15.06 -11.21 2.77
N GLU A 225 -15.86 -12.16 3.24
CA GLU A 225 -17.33 -12.08 3.21
C GLU A 225 -17.84 -10.82 3.93
N LYS A 226 -17.38 -10.58 5.16
CA LYS A 226 -17.76 -9.38 5.93
C LYS A 226 -17.36 -8.09 5.23
N GLU A 227 -16.09 -8.01 4.81
CA GLU A 227 -15.51 -6.78 4.29
C GLU A 227 -16.04 -6.42 2.91
N THR A 228 -16.42 -7.41 2.10
CA THR A 228 -17.05 -7.18 0.78
C THR A 228 -18.53 -6.81 0.89
N GLN A 229 -19.20 -7.17 1.98
CA GLN A 229 -20.54 -6.67 2.30
C GLN A 229 -20.52 -5.21 2.75
N GLU A 230 -19.54 -4.81 3.58
CA GLU A 230 -19.41 -3.44 4.09
C GLU A 230 -18.77 -2.49 3.06
N HIS A 231 -17.85 -2.99 2.23
CA HIS A 231 -17.11 -2.21 1.25
C HIS A 231 -17.25 -2.83 -0.14
N THR A 232 -18.30 -2.41 -0.86
CA THR A 232 -18.62 -2.92 -2.20
C THR A 232 -17.55 -2.54 -3.24
N GLY A 233 -17.20 -3.49 -4.09
CA GLY A 233 -16.27 -3.29 -5.19
C GLY A 233 -15.61 -4.61 -5.57
N LYS A 234 -14.77 -4.61 -6.61
CA LYS A 234 -13.92 -5.77 -6.89
C LYS A 234 -12.79 -5.81 -5.87
N TRP A 235 -12.32 -7.01 -5.57
CA TRP A 235 -11.21 -7.22 -4.67
C TRP A 235 -10.22 -8.21 -5.26
N PHE A 236 -8.98 -8.08 -4.80
CA PHE A 236 -7.93 -9.03 -5.09
C PHE A 236 -7.18 -9.36 -3.80
N ALA A 237 -6.45 -10.47 -3.79
CA ALA A 237 -5.68 -10.88 -2.61
C ALA A 237 -4.25 -11.29 -2.96
N LEU A 238 -3.36 -11.26 -1.98
CA LEU A 238 -2.06 -11.91 -2.00
C LEU A 238 -1.95 -12.84 -0.79
N MET A 239 -1.71 -14.13 -1.04
CA MET A 239 -1.56 -15.16 0.00
C MET A 239 -0.62 -16.27 -0.45
N GLY A 240 -0.12 -17.04 0.51
CA GLY A 240 0.65 -18.25 0.30
C GLY A 240 -0.10 -19.23 -0.60
N GLU A 241 0.64 -19.85 -1.52
CA GLU A 241 0.06 -20.78 -2.50
C GLU A 241 -0.69 -21.95 -1.86
N TYR A 242 -0.31 -22.39 -0.66
CA TYR A 242 -1.01 -23.44 0.10
C TYR A 242 -2.46 -23.08 0.43
N HIS A 243 -2.77 -21.79 0.63
CA HIS A 243 -4.14 -21.32 0.86
C HIS A 243 -4.99 -21.24 -0.41
N CYS A 244 -4.34 -21.38 -1.58
CA CYS A 244 -5.01 -21.45 -2.87
C CYS A 244 -5.42 -22.89 -3.26
N TYR A 245 -4.88 -23.91 -2.58
CA TYR A 245 -5.15 -25.32 -2.88
C TYR A 245 -6.29 -25.89 -2.05
N SER A 246 -6.92 -26.94 -2.56
CA SER A 246 -7.92 -27.74 -1.84
C SER A 246 -7.47 -29.20 -1.74
N SER A 247 -7.89 -29.87 -0.68
CA SER A 247 -7.69 -31.30 -0.44
C SER A 247 -9.00 -31.93 0.03
N GLU A 248 -8.99 -33.23 0.32
CA GLU A 248 -10.16 -33.91 0.91
C GLU A 248 -10.55 -33.35 2.29
N GLU A 249 -9.61 -32.75 3.03
CA GLU A 249 -9.84 -32.24 4.39
C GLU A 249 -10.26 -30.76 4.43
N PHE A 250 -10.00 -30.01 3.36
CA PHE A 250 -10.25 -28.57 3.33
C PHE A 250 -10.37 -28.01 1.91
N SER A 251 -11.23 -27.01 1.77
CA SER A 251 -11.28 -26.17 0.57
C SER A 251 -10.38 -24.94 0.72
N GLY A 252 -9.73 -24.56 -0.38
CA GLY A 252 -8.92 -23.35 -0.51
C GLY A 252 -9.76 -22.08 -0.44
N VAL A 253 -9.13 -20.95 -0.14
CA VAL A 253 -9.79 -19.64 -0.17
C VAL A 253 -10.45 -19.33 -1.53
N PRO A 254 -9.87 -19.67 -2.69
CA PRO A 254 -10.52 -19.51 -3.99
C PRO A 254 -11.88 -20.21 -4.07
N GLN A 255 -11.98 -21.48 -3.63
CA GLN A 255 -13.21 -22.27 -3.64
C GLN A 255 -14.24 -21.75 -2.64
N LEU A 256 -13.79 -21.27 -1.47
CA LEU A 256 -14.68 -20.70 -0.45
C LEU A 256 -15.28 -19.35 -0.88
N THR A 257 -14.52 -18.56 -1.65
CA THR A 257 -14.91 -17.19 -2.04
C THR A 257 -15.49 -17.11 -3.46
N GLY A 258 -15.15 -18.06 -4.34
CA GLY A 258 -15.44 -18.04 -5.78
C GLY A 258 -14.47 -17.18 -6.59
N ALA A 259 -13.31 -16.82 -6.02
CA ALA A 259 -12.30 -16.02 -6.69
C ALA A 259 -11.40 -16.88 -7.59
N THR A 260 -10.94 -16.30 -8.70
CA THR A 260 -9.96 -16.95 -9.59
C THR A 260 -8.56 -16.91 -8.97
N THR A 261 -7.77 -17.95 -9.14
CA THR A 261 -6.36 -17.95 -8.72
C THR A 261 -5.41 -17.61 -9.87
N ALA A 262 -4.39 -16.80 -9.57
CA ALA A 262 -3.20 -16.61 -10.39
C ALA A 262 -1.94 -16.93 -9.56
N LEU A 263 -1.22 -18.02 -9.86
CA LEU A 263 0.06 -18.29 -9.21
C LEU A 263 1.16 -17.49 -9.90
N VAL A 264 1.85 -16.65 -9.14
CA VAL A 264 2.95 -15.83 -9.66
C VAL A 264 4.25 -16.29 -9.00
N SER A 265 5.29 -16.52 -9.79
CA SER A 265 6.61 -16.85 -9.25
C SER A 265 7.75 -16.45 -10.16
N THR A 266 8.95 -16.35 -9.60
CA THR A 266 10.21 -16.17 -10.31
C THR A 266 10.68 -17.54 -10.84
N ASP A 267 10.98 -17.65 -12.14
CA ASP A 267 11.50 -18.88 -12.74
C ASP A 267 12.99 -19.09 -12.39
N LYS A 268 13.35 -20.30 -11.93
CA LYS A 268 14.71 -20.66 -11.50
C LYS A 268 15.75 -20.68 -12.63
N LYS A 269 15.33 -20.76 -13.90
CA LYS A 269 16.28 -20.91 -15.02
C LYS A 269 16.68 -19.61 -15.70
N LEU A 270 15.95 -18.52 -15.49
CA LEU A 270 16.21 -17.18 -16.02
C LEU A 270 15.43 -16.19 -15.14
N ASP A 271 15.98 -15.03 -14.79
CA ASP A 271 15.31 -13.92 -14.09
C ASP A 271 14.02 -13.45 -14.81
N LYS A 272 12.94 -14.23 -14.71
CA LYS A 272 11.67 -14.08 -15.45
C LYS A 272 10.49 -14.37 -14.53
N ILE A 273 9.41 -13.62 -14.70
CA ILE A 273 8.16 -13.80 -13.95
C ILE A 273 7.27 -14.78 -14.69
N LYS A 274 6.80 -15.84 -14.00
CA LYS A 274 5.79 -16.79 -14.46
C LYS A 274 4.46 -16.45 -13.78
N VAL A 275 3.39 -16.32 -14.56
CA VAL A 275 2.00 -16.15 -14.06
C VAL A 275 1.16 -17.31 -14.59
N GLN A 276 0.51 -18.07 -13.72
CA GLN A 276 -0.30 -19.24 -14.07
C GLN A 276 -1.76 -19.00 -13.65
N PHE A 277 -2.72 -19.13 -14.57
CA PHE A 277 -4.17 -18.97 -14.30
C PHE A 277 -4.87 -20.30 -14.12
N ASP A 278 -5.99 -20.28 -13.40
CA ASP A 278 -6.89 -21.42 -13.24
C ASP A 278 -7.65 -21.77 -14.54
N GLY A 279 -7.32 -22.91 -15.16
CA GLY A 279 -8.17 -23.54 -16.17
C GLY A 279 -7.54 -24.60 -17.08
N VAL A 280 -7.95 -25.87 -16.89
CA VAL A 280 -8.58 -26.79 -17.89
C VAL A 280 -8.93 -28.14 -17.24
N ALA A 281 -8.30 -28.53 -16.13
CA ALA A 281 -8.74 -29.56 -15.19
C ALA A 281 -8.03 -29.29 -13.86
N SER A 282 -8.59 -29.62 -12.70
CA SER A 282 -7.74 -29.74 -11.50
C SER A 282 -6.80 -30.91 -11.72
N SER A 283 -5.49 -30.73 -11.52
CA SER A 283 -4.59 -31.86 -11.33
C SER A 283 -4.80 -32.41 -9.94
N GLU A 284 -4.81 -33.71 -9.80
CA GLU A 284 -4.50 -34.29 -8.50
C GLU A 284 -2.98 -34.43 -8.44
N GLU A 285 -2.36 -33.61 -7.62
CA GLU A 285 -0.92 -33.59 -7.42
C GLU A 285 -0.58 -33.97 -5.99
N SER A 286 0.46 -34.78 -5.87
CA SER A 286 0.96 -35.26 -4.59
C SER A 286 1.90 -34.19 -4.01
N ILE A 287 1.40 -33.32 -3.13
CA ILE A 287 2.20 -32.28 -2.48
C ILE A 287 2.63 -32.78 -1.09
N GLU A 288 3.91 -32.55 -0.77
CA GLU A 288 4.48 -32.85 0.54
C GLU A 288 4.19 -31.70 1.52
N PHE A 289 3.41 -31.99 2.55
CA PHE A 289 3.10 -31.11 3.68
C PHE A 289 4.06 -31.43 4.83
N GLY A 290 5.29 -30.92 4.73
CA GLY A 290 6.36 -31.18 5.71
C GLY A 290 6.90 -32.61 5.67
N SER A 291 7.84 -32.96 6.56
CA SER A 291 8.58 -34.22 6.46
C SER A 291 7.67 -35.44 6.69
N ASN A 292 7.35 -36.14 5.60
CA ASN A 292 6.63 -37.42 5.51
C ASN A 292 5.10 -37.39 5.39
N LEU A 293 4.43 -36.25 5.27
CA LEU A 293 2.99 -36.22 4.95
C LEU A 293 2.79 -35.80 3.50
N THR A 294 2.48 -36.76 2.63
CA THR A 294 2.13 -36.45 1.24
C THR A 294 0.61 -36.47 1.08
N ARG A 295 0.05 -35.41 0.51
CA ARG A 295 -1.40 -35.28 0.28
C ARG A 295 -1.66 -35.09 -1.20
N ILE A 296 -2.72 -35.74 -1.68
CA ILE A 296 -3.26 -35.43 -3.00
C ILE A 296 -4.05 -34.15 -2.85
N VAL A 297 -3.59 -33.10 -3.52
CA VAL A 297 -4.27 -31.82 -3.56
C VAL A 297 -4.66 -31.49 -4.99
N LYS A 298 -5.74 -30.72 -5.12
CA LYS A 298 -6.17 -30.21 -6.41
C LYS A 298 -5.31 -29.00 -6.77
N VAL A 299 -4.31 -29.19 -7.64
CA VAL A 299 -3.45 -28.11 -8.14
C VAL A 299 -4.05 -27.56 -9.44
N PRO A 300 -4.27 -26.24 -9.54
CA PRO A 300 -4.82 -25.60 -10.73
C PRO A 300 -3.73 -25.47 -11.82
N TYR A 301 -3.82 -26.21 -12.94
CA TYR A 301 -2.85 -26.08 -14.06
C TYR A 301 -2.95 -24.72 -14.79
N GLY A 302 -1.83 -24.30 -15.41
CA GLY A 302 -1.58 -22.93 -15.87
C GLY A 302 -1.44 -22.63 -17.38
N VAL A 303 -1.31 -21.32 -17.66
CA VAL A 303 -0.87 -20.71 -18.94
C VAL A 303 0.53 -20.12 -18.74
N ASN A 304 1.37 -20.17 -19.77
CA ASN A 304 2.75 -19.65 -19.76
C ASN A 304 2.81 -18.27 -20.41
N ILE A 305 3.32 -17.25 -19.69
CA ILE A 305 3.63 -15.95 -20.27
C ILE A 305 5.10 -15.65 -19.98
N GLN A 306 5.90 -15.58 -21.03
CA GLN A 306 7.33 -15.29 -20.98
C GLN A 306 7.58 -13.78 -21.12
N THR A 307 8.27 -13.16 -20.17
CA THR A 307 8.95 -11.87 -20.40
C THR A 307 10.45 -12.08 -20.54
N PRO A 308 11.10 -11.53 -21.58
CA PRO A 308 12.56 -11.46 -21.64
C PRO A 308 13.11 -10.46 -20.61
N LEU A 309 14.35 -10.68 -20.16
CA LEU A 309 15.14 -9.63 -19.47
C LEU A 309 15.06 -8.33 -20.30
N PHE A 310 14.92 -7.20 -19.60
CA PHE A 310 14.89 -5.83 -20.15
C PHE A 310 13.57 -5.33 -20.77
N LYS A 311 12.41 -5.95 -20.49
CA LYS A 311 11.09 -5.34 -20.74
C LYS A 311 10.17 -5.39 -19.52
N SER A 312 9.26 -4.42 -19.46
CA SER A 312 8.21 -4.28 -18.44
C SER A 312 7.50 -5.61 -18.17
N ILE A 313 7.17 -5.88 -16.91
CA ILE A 313 6.26 -6.95 -16.47
C ILE A 313 5.01 -6.94 -17.37
N PRO A 314 4.37 -8.10 -17.64
CA PRO A 314 3.10 -8.11 -18.35
C PRO A 314 2.09 -7.20 -17.64
N ALA A 315 1.87 -6.01 -18.19
CA ALA A 315 0.84 -5.10 -17.73
C ALA A 315 -0.50 -5.64 -18.20
N ILE A 316 -1.48 -5.66 -17.31
CA ILE A 316 -2.85 -5.99 -17.65
C ILE A 316 -3.36 -4.88 -18.58
N LYS A 317 -3.48 -5.15 -19.87
CA LYS A 317 -3.97 -4.16 -20.84
C LYS A 317 -5.49 -4.00 -20.69
N SER A 318 -5.94 -2.84 -20.25
CA SER A 318 -7.35 -2.44 -20.21
C SER A 318 -7.63 -1.37 -21.28
N PRO A 319 -8.76 -1.43 -22.02
CA PRO A 319 -9.17 -0.38 -22.97
C PRO A 319 -9.26 1.01 -22.32
N VAL A 320 -9.61 1.06 -21.03
CA VAL A 320 -9.77 2.30 -20.23
C VAL A 320 -8.43 3.03 -20.05
N VAL A 321 -7.31 2.30 -20.02
CA VAL A 321 -5.99 2.86 -19.71
C VAL A 321 -5.38 3.58 -20.91
N GLN A 322 -5.67 3.14 -22.13
CA GLN A 322 -5.22 3.82 -23.35
C GLN A 322 -5.78 5.25 -23.45
N THR A 323 -7.04 5.44 -23.04
CA THR A 323 -7.67 6.77 -22.94
C THR A 323 -7.18 7.61 -21.76
N MET A 324 -6.64 6.99 -20.70
CA MET A 324 -6.07 7.71 -19.57
C MET A 324 -4.64 8.19 -19.82
N ASP A 325 -3.81 7.41 -20.54
CA ASP A 325 -2.45 7.82 -20.89
C ASP A 325 -2.43 9.05 -21.81
N SER A 326 -3.35 9.14 -22.77
CA SER A 326 -3.48 10.33 -23.62
C SER A 326 -3.88 11.56 -22.80
N ARG A 327 -4.75 11.39 -21.80
CA ARG A 327 -5.24 12.48 -20.94
C ARG A 327 -4.17 12.96 -19.95
N LYS A 328 -3.35 12.05 -19.44
CA LYS A 328 -2.22 12.35 -18.53
C LYS A 328 -1.12 13.14 -19.23
N GLU A 329 -0.79 12.83 -20.48
CA GLU A 329 0.17 13.64 -21.23
C GLU A 329 -0.37 15.05 -21.53
N GLU A 330 -1.68 15.18 -21.73
CA GLU A 330 -2.35 16.48 -21.87
C GLU A 330 -2.32 17.31 -20.58
N GLU A 331 -2.59 16.69 -19.42
CA GLU A 331 -2.51 17.32 -18.10
C GLU A 331 -1.06 17.74 -17.74
N LYS A 332 -0.08 16.86 -17.99
CA LYS A 332 1.34 17.19 -17.81
C LYS A 332 1.75 18.37 -18.67
N GLU A 333 1.32 18.40 -19.93
CA GLU A 333 1.63 19.50 -20.85
C GLU A 333 0.96 20.82 -20.43
N GLN A 334 -0.25 20.76 -19.89
CA GLN A 334 -0.93 21.92 -19.32
C GLN A 334 -0.18 22.49 -18.10
N LEU A 335 0.27 21.62 -17.20
CA LEU A 335 1.03 22.02 -16.01
C LEU A 335 2.41 22.57 -16.36
N ARG A 336 3.06 22.03 -17.39
CA ARG A 336 4.33 22.56 -17.92
C ARG A 336 4.23 24.02 -18.36
N ARG A 337 3.06 24.44 -18.86
CA ARG A 337 2.80 25.83 -19.25
C ARG A 337 2.42 26.73 -18.08
N GLU A 338 1.85 26.14 -17.03
CA GLU A 338 1.27 26.87 -15.90
C GLU A 338 2.29 27.19 -14.81
N PHE A 339 3.23 26.29 -14.50
CA PHE A 339 4.22 26.49 -13.45
C PHE A 339 5.09 27.76 -13.63
N PRO A 340 5.64 28.06 -14.83
CA PRO A 340 6.39 29.30 -15.05
C PRO A 340 5.55 30.56 -14.81
N ARG A 341 4.27 30.53 -15.19
CA ARG A 341 3.33 31.66 -15.00
C ARG A 341 3.02 31.88 -13.52
N ARG A 342 2.78 30.82 -12.77
CA ARG A 342 2.54 30.89 -11.32
C ARG A 342 3.76 31.37 -10.54
N CYS A 343 4.96 30.88 -10.89
CA CYS A 343 6.23 31.41 -10.38
C CYS A 343 6.31 32.93 -10.56
N ALA A 344 6.10 33.41 -11.79
CA ALA A 344 6.18 34.83 -12.11
C ALA A 344 5.15 35.68 -11.34
N ALA A 345 3.91 35.20 -11.24
CA ALA A 345 2.84 35.89 -10.52
C ALA A 345 3.15 36.03 -9.02
N GLN A 346 3.66 34.97 -8.39
CA GLN A 346 4.00 34.98 -6.97
C GLN A 346 5.26 35.80 -6.67
N ILE A 347 6.28 35.76 -7.54
CA ILE A 347 7.45 36.63 -7.43
C ILE A 347 7.02 38.10 -7.47
N LYS A 348 6.12 38.48 -8.39
CA LYS A 348 5.57 39.84 -8.48
C LYS A 348 4.81 40.25 -7.21
N ARG A 349 4.00 39.34 -6.66
CA ARG A 349 3.28 39.55 -5.40
C ARG A 349 4.25 39.77 -4.24
N LEU A 350 5.24 38.90 -4.09
CA LEU A 350 6.24 38.98 -3.01
C LEU A 350 7.19 40.17 -3.16
N ASP A 351 7.49 40.60 -4.40
CA ASP A 351 8.27 41.81 -4.67
C ASP A 351 7.59 43.05 -4.10
N SER A 352 6.28 43.19 -4.34
CA SER A 352 5.48 44.28 -3.78
C SER A 352 5.49 44.29 -2.24
N LEU A 353 5.38 43.11 -1.61
CA LEU A 353 5.41 42.98 -0.14
C LEU A 353 6.80 43.23 0.45
N SER A 354 7.86 42.81 -0.25
CA SER A 354 9.25 42.99 0.20
C SER A 354 9.69 44.45 0.18
N LYS A 355 9.16 45.25 -0.76
CA LYS A 355 9.45 46.68 -0.92
C LYS A 355 8.64 47.55 0.04
N ILE A 356 7.37 47.21 0.30
CA ILE A 356 6.46 48.03 1.12
C ILE A 356 6.68 47.81 2.62
N PHE A 357 7.03 46.59 3.06
CA PHE A 357 7.01 46.24 4.49
C PHE A 357 8.33 45.69 5.06
N ASN A 358 9.42 45.70 4.28
CA ASN A 358 10.75 45.17 4.67
C ASN A 358 10.67 43.77 5.34
N ASN A 359 9.78 42.91 4.86
CA ASN A 359 9.50 41.61 5.48
C ASN A 359 10.57 40.57 5.11
N PRO A 360 11.38 40.07 6.06
CA PRO A 360 12.47 39.13 5.77
C PRO A 360 11.96 37.77 5.25
N HIS A 361 10.78 37.32 5.69
CA HIS A 361 10.19 36.07 5.22
C HIS A 361 9.69 36.18 3.78
N ALA A 362 9.10 37.32 3.40
CA ALA A 362 8.68 37.56 2.02
C ALA A 362 9.89 37.63 1.06
N ARG A 363 11.00 38.22 1.52
CA ARG A 363 12.27 38.28 0.77
C ARG A 363 12.86 36.89 0.54
N GLU A 364 12.82 36.04 1.57
CA GLU A 364 13.35 34.68 1.47
C GLU A 364 12.51 33.80 0.55
N LYS A 365 11.18 33.84 0.68
CA LYS A 365 10.28 33.16 -0.27
C LYS A 365 10.49 33.64 -1.71
N LYS A 366 10.67 34.94 -1.92
CA LYS A 366 10.96 35.51 -3.24
C LYS A 366 12.23 34.93 -3.84
N ARG A 367 13.33 34.88 -3.06
CA ARG A 367 14.61 34.29 -3.52
C ARG A 367 14.49 32.82 -3.92
N ILE A 368 13.70 32.05 -3.16
CA ILE A 368 13.41 30.65 -3.48
C ILE A 368 12.65 30.57 -4.80
N LEU A 369 11.58 31.34 -4.99
CA LEU A 369 10.80 31.29 -6.23
C LEU A 369 11.58 31.81 -7.45
N GLU A 370 12.46 32.79 -7.29
CA GLU A 370 13.37 33.27 -8.34
C GLU A 370 14.38 32.19 -8.75
N SER A 371 14.92 31.44 -7.78
CA SER A 371 15.80 30.29 -8.04
C SER A 371 15.04 29.16 -8.75
N ALA A 372 13.80 28.88 -8.32
CA ALA A 372 12.95 27.90 -8.96
C ALA A 372 12.60 28.29 -10.41
N GLN A 373 12.35 29.58 -10.67
CA GLN A 373 12.12 30.10 -12.01
C GLN A 373 13.36 29.98 -12.92
N LYS A 374 14.57 30.16 -12.37
CA LYS A 374 15.82 29.90 -13.11
C LYS A 374 15.97 28.44 -13.52
N ILE A 375 15.53 27.50 -12.67
CA ILE A 375 15.53 26.07 -13.01
C ILE A 375 14.59 25.80 -14.19
N LEU A 376 13.37 26.34 -14.16
CA LEU A 376 12.39 26.20 -15.25
C LEU A 376 12.88 26.81 -16.57
N ASN A 377 13.66 27.90 -16.50
CA ASN A 377 14.19 28.61 -17.66
C ASN A 377 15.58 28.12 -18.10
N ASN A 378 16.16 27.08 -17.49
CA ASN A 378 17.51 26.64 -17.81
C ASN A 378 17.56 25.92 -19.17
N GLU A 379 17.93 26.65 -20.22
CA GLU A 379 17.98 26.14 -21.59
C GLU A 379 18.93 24.96 -21.80
N ASN A 380 19.91 24.76 -20.91
CA ASN A 380 20.88 23.68 -20.97
C ASN A 380 20.34 22.32 -20.48
N LEU A 381 19.15 22.29 -19.87
CA LEU A 381 18.49 21.06 -19.41
C LEU A 381 17.36 20.67 -20.36
N SER A 382 17.08 19.36 -20.47
CA SER A 382 15.87 18.91 -21.16
C SER A 382 14.63 19.40 -20.41
N VAL A 383 13.49 19.52 -21.10
CA VAL A 383 12.23 19.95 -20.47
C VAL A 383 11.91 19.05 -19.27
N SER A 384 12.07 17.73 -19.41
CA SER A 384 11.83 16.78 -18.31
C SER A 384 12.74 17.03 -17.11
N ASP A 385 14.04 17.24 -17.34
CA ASP A 385 15.01 17.46 -16.26
C ASP A 385 14.78 18.79 -15.54
N ARG A 386 14.33 19.83 -16.25
CA ARG A 386 13.93 21.12 -15.63
C ARG A 386 12.78 20.92 -14.66
N PHE A 387 11.77 20.14 -15.02
CA PHE A 387 10.61 19.89 -14.17
C PHE A 387 10.94 19.00 -12.97
N THR A 388 11.76 17.96 -13.16
CA THR A 388 12.25 17.13 -12.05
C THR A 388 13.08 17.96 -11.06
N ALA A 389 14.04 18.74 -11.57
CA ALA A 389 14.87 19.62 -10.73
C ALA A 389 14.03 20.70 -10.01
N PHE A 390 13.03 21.27 -10.70
CA PHE A 390 12.11 22.23 -10.13
C PHE A 390 11.26 21.62 -9.01
N HIS A 391 10.72 20.42 -9.23
CA HIS A 391 9.91 19.70 -8.25
C HIS A 391 10.70 19.41 -6.97
N THR A 392 11.90 18.85 -7.11
CA THR A 392 12.81 18.60 -5.99
C THR A 392 13.13 19.89 -5.26
N PHE A 393 13.50 20.95 -5.99
CA PHE A 393 13.86 22.23 -5.39
C PHE A 393 12.71 22.89 -4.61
N ILE A 394 11.48 22.86 -5.12
CA ILE A 394 10.32 23.40 -4.40
C ILE A 394 10.00 22.57 -3.15
N ASN A 395 10.12 21.25 -3.21
CA ASN A 395 9.87 20.37 -2.07
C ASN A 395 10.92 20.53 -0.97
N ASP A 396 12.21 20.63 -1.31
CA ASP A 396 13.29 20.89 -0.34
C ASP A 396 13.08 22.22 0.40
N ASN A 397 12.43 23.19 -0.25
CA ASN A 397 12.12 24.50 0.31
C ASN A 397 10.68 24.65 0.82
N ARG A 398 9.88 23.57 0.84
CA ARG A 398 8.44 23.58 1.16
C ARG A 398 8.18 24.20 2.52
N ALA A 399 8.98 23.84 3.53
CA ALA A 399 8.84 24.36 4.90
C ALA A 399 9.02 25.88 5.02
N ILE A 400 9.68 26.53 4.05
CA ILE A 400 9.81 27.99 3.99
C ILE A 400 8.65 28.58 3.19
N LEU A 401 8.27 27.95 2.08
CA LEU A 401 7.17 28.39 1.21
C LEU A 401 5.80 28.29 1.89
N THR A 402 5.59 27.35 2.82
CA THR A 402 4.33 27.20 3.57
C THR A 402 4.23 28.11 4.79
N ARG A 403 5.33 28.74 5.23
CA ARG A 403 5.31 29.62 6.42
C ARG A 403 4.38 30.81 6.23
N PRO A 404 3.52 31.13 7.22
CA PRO A 404 2.70 32.33 7.17
C PRO A 404 3.60 33.56 7.24
N HIS A 405 3.34 34.53 6.37
CA HIS A 405 3.96 35.85 6.44
C HIS A 405 2.83 36.89 6.53
N SER A 406 2.81 37.68 7.60
CA SER A 406 1.82 38.74 7.75
C SER A 406 2.11 39.87 6.77
N THR A 407 1.06 40.39 6.13
CA THR A 407 1.11 41.52 5.21
C THR A 407 1.30 42.87 5.90
N ILE A 408 1.21 42.94 7.24
CA ILE A 408 1.39 44.18 8.02
C ILE A 408 2.38 43.92 9.18
N PRO A 409 3.48 44.69 9.30
CA PRO A 409 4.41 44.60 10.42
C PRO A 409 3.72 44.84 11.77
N LYS A 410 4.11 44.11 12.82
CA LYS A 410 3.51 44.21 14.16
C LYS A 410 3.58 45.63 14.74
N ASP A 411 4.61 46.40 14.39
CA ASP A 411 4.83 47.76 14.91
C ASP A 411 3.97 48.81 14.20
N VAL A 412 3.74 48.66 12.90
CA VAL A 412 2.75 49.45 12.13
C VAL A 412 1.34 49.17 12.63
N MET A 413 1.08 47.91 13.01
CA MET A 413 -0.19 47.48 13.55
C MET A 413 -0.47 48.06 14.95
N LYS A 414 0.57 48.19 15.81
CA LYS A 414 0.47 48.93 17.08
C LYS A 414 0.21 50.42 16.84
N GLY A 415 0.90 51.03 15.87
CA GLY A 415 0.67 52.43 15.49
C GLY A 415 -0.75 52.70 14.96
N LEU A 416 -1.28 51.81 14.11
CA LEU A 416 -2.64 51.91 13.56
C LEU A 416 -3.72 51.69 14.63
N LEU A 417 -3.48 50.76 15.56
CA LEU A 417 -4.38 50.52 16.70
C LEU A 417 -4.46 51.75 17.60
N VAL A 418 -3.31 52.36 17.92
CA VAL A 418 -3.25 53.61 18.70
C VAL A 418 -3.92 54.75 17.96
N PHE A 419 -3.71 54.88 16.64
CA PHE A 419 -4.33 55.91 15.81
C PHE A 419 -5.86 55.77 15.72
N VAL A 420 -6.38 54.57 15.49
CA VAL A 420 -7.83 54.30 15.38
C VAL A 420 -8.55 54.51 16.73
N VAL A 421 -7.91 54.13 17.85
CA VAL A 421 -8.47 54.32 19.21
C VAL A 421 -8.44 55.80 19.62
N SER A 422 -7.50 56.61 19.11
CA SER A 422 -7.36 58.03 19.48
C SER A 422 -8.13 59.00 18.58
N THR A 423 -8.50 58.65 17.35
CA THR A 423 -9.18 59.56 16.41
C THR A 423 -10.63 59.20 16.09
N LEU A 424 -11.07 57.96 16.27
CA LEU A 424 -12.43 57.53 15.98
C LEU A 424 -13.11 57.09 17.28
N LEU A 425 -14.07 57.89 17.76
CA LEU A 425 -14.89 57.58 18.95
C LEU A 425 -15.37 56.12 18.96
N VAL A 426 -15.50 55.58 20.16
CA VAL A 426 -15.44 54.17 20.58
C VAL A 426 -16.18 53.14 19.70
N VAL A 427 -17.21 53.48 18.93
CA VAL A 427 -18.05 52.49 18.21
C VAL A 427 -17.56 52.14 16.79
N PRO A 428 -17.31 53.08 15.85
CA PRO A 428 -16.74 52.75 14.55
C PRO A 428 -15.30 52.21 14.61
N GLY A 429 -14.51 52.61 15.61
CA GLY A 429 -13.16 52.08 15.85
C GLY A 429 -13.13 50.60 16.23
N ILE A 430 -14.10 50.13 17.04
CA ILE A 430 -14.23 48.72 17.43
C ILE A 430 -14.66 47.85 16.22
N LEU A 431 -15.55 48.33 15.36
CA LEU A 431 -15.97 47.59 14.16
C LEU A 431 -14.87 47.48 13.10
N LEU A 432 -14.07 48.53 12.89
CA LEU A 432 -12.87 48.44 12.04
C LEU A 432 -11.81 47.52 12.67
N GLY A 433 -11.64 47.60 13.99
CA GLY A 433 -10.79 46.70 14.76
C GLY A 433 -11.18 45.23 14.58
N MET A 434 -12.46 44.88 14.75
CA MET A 434 -12.93 43.50 14.55
C MET A 434 -12.75 43.01 13.10
N ARG A 435 -12.86 43.89 12.11
CA ARG A 435 -12.68 43.53 10.69
C ARG A 435 -11.22 43.31 10.29
N PHE A 436 -10.27 44.02 10.91
CA PHE A 436 -8.84 43.86 10.67
C PHE A 436 -8.13 42.88 11.62
N PHE A 437 -8.71 42.61 12.80
CA PHE A 437 -8.08 41.87 13.91
C PHE A 437 -8.89 40.64 14.39
N SER A 438 -9.91 40.21 13.64
CA SER A 438 -10.60 38.93 13.86
C SER A 438 -9.62 37.74 13.86
N SER A 439 -9.84 36.76 14.74
CA SER A 439 -9.11 35.48 14.77
C SER A 439 -9.23 34.68 13.47
N HIS A 440 -10.10 35.09 12.56
CA HIS A 440 -10.29 34.53 11.22
C HIS A 440 -9.59 35.35 10.12
N ARG A 441 -8.56 36.14 10.45
CA ARG A 441 -7.77 36.82 9.42
C ARG A 441 -7.07 35.78 8.55
N SER A 442 -7.34 35.81 7.24
CA SER A 442 -6.60 35.01 6.26
C SER A 442 -5.13 35.44 6.29
N THR A 443 -4.32 34.73 7.08
CA THR A 443 -2.93 34.52 6.70
C THR A 443 -3.00 33.88 5.31
N THR A 444 -2.28 34.39 4.32
CA THR A 444 -2.21 33.69 3.03
C THR A 444 -1.56 32.34 3.29
N ILE A 445 -2.40 31.30 3.36
CA ILE A 445 -2.02 29.91 3.58
C ILE A 445 -1.48 29.40 2.26
N GLU A 446 -0.20 29.01 2.30
CA GLU A 446 0.52 28.26 1.26
C GLU A 446 0.64 28.96 -0.11
N GLU A 447 1.86 29.04 -0.64
CA GLU A 447 2.05 29.56 -1.99
C GLU A 447 1.36 28.61 -3.00
N GLU A 448 0.58 29.14 -3.95
CA GLU A 448 -0.24 28.38 -4.91
C GLU A 448 0.56 27.45 -5.85
N ILE A 449 1.89 27.47 -5.73
CA ILE A 449 2.80 26.60 -6.46
C ILE A 449 3.02 25.26 -5.75
N VAL A 450 2.72 25.20 -4.44
CA VAL A 450 2.85 24.00 -3.60
C VAL A 450 1.63 23.08 -3.75
N LYS A 451 0.44 23.64 -4.00
CA LYS A 451 -0.81 22.88 -4.15
C LYS A 451 -0.81 21.89 -5.34
N PRO A 452 -0.45 22.29 -6.58
CA PRO A 452 -0.45 21.38 -7.73
C PRO A 452 0.62 20.27 -7.65
N LEU A 453 1.64 20.44 -6.79
CA LEU A 453 2.67 19.42 -6.55
C LEU A 453 2.13 18.24 -5.72
N ASN A 454 1.05 18.45 -4.95
CA ASN A 454 0.39 17.36 -4.23
C ASN A 454 -0.49 16.51 -5.17
N ASP A 455 -1.00 17.10 -6.25
CA ASP A 455 -1.84 16.43 -7.25
C ASP A 455 -1.02 15.71 -8.34
N LEU A 456 0.26 16.08 -8.49
CA LEU A 456 1.23 15.47 -9.40
C LEU A 456 2.14 14.49 -8.66
N THR A 457 1.61 13.35 -8.25
CA THR A 457 2.45 12.18 -8.02
C THR A 457 2.85 11.61 -9.38
N LEU A 458 4.03 12.00 -9.87
CA LEU A 458 4.69 11.34 -11.01
C LEU A 458 4.74 9.82 -10.79
#